data_AF-A0A534P091-F1
#
_entry.id   AF-A0A534P091-F1
#
_cell.length_a   1.000
_cell.length_b   1.000
_cell.length_c   1.000
_cell.angle_alpha   90.00
_cell.angle_beta   90.00
_cell.angle_gamma   90.00
#
_symmetry.space_group_name_H-M   'P 1'
#
loop_
_entity.id
_entity.type
_entity.pdbx_description
1 polymer ?
#
loop_
_entity_poly.entity_id
_entity_poly.type
_entity_poly.pdbx_seq_one_letter_code
_entity_poly.pdbx_strand_id
1 'polypeptide(L)'
;MRRKPLILAVSARTLLPVLIPARDPASLAPRLAEALGQLLAALGIRAQQIREEQRQIEQIVFARTINRSILGTMNDFDRMLDPAPGQTLASAALELAEAPCGPIGMESPERATVKLFASLKRT
;
A
#
# COMPACT_ATOMS: atom_id res chain seq x y z
N MET A 1 7.08 -20.64 -16.26
CA MET A 1 6.47 -19.95 -15.11
C MET A 1 5.41 -18.97 -15.61
N ARG A 2 4.14 -19.13 -15.23
CA ARG A 2 3.10 -18.12 -15.57
C ARG A 2 3.34 -16.87 -14.72
N ARG A 3 3.68 -15.74 -15.35
CA ARG A 3 3.67 -14.42 -14.69
C ARG A 3 2.24 -14.15 -14.22
N LYS A 4 2.03 -14.01 -12.92
CA LYS A 4 0.72 -13.67 -12.35
C LYS A 4 0.60 -12.15 -12.37
N PRO A 5 -0.40 -11.57 -13.05
CA PRO A 5 -0.57 -10.13 -13.03
C PRO A 5 -0.85 -9.65 -11.61
N LEU A 6 -0.25 -8.52 -11.23
CA LEU A 6 -0.37 -7.91 -9.92
C LEU A 6 -0.99 -6.52 -10.07
N ILE A 7 -1.63 -6.04 -9.00
CA ILE A 7 -2.07 -4.66 -8.85
C ILE A 7 -1.20 -4.06 -7.75
N LEU A 8 -0.55 -2.94 -8.08
CA LEU A 8 0.13 -2.05 -7.15
C LEU A 8 -0.80 -0.87 -6.86
N ALA A 9 -1.33 -0.82 -5.65
CA ALA A 9 -2.02 0.35 -5.12
C ALA A 9 -1.04 1.17 -4.26
N VAL A 10 -1.17 2.49 -4.27
CA VAL A 10 -0.31 3.38 -3.51
C VAL A 10 -1.17 4.39 -2.75
N SER A 11 -0.95 4.52 -1.45
CA SER A 11 -1.59 5.55 -0.63
C SER A 11 -1.20 6.95 -1.12
N ALA A 12 -2.18 7.80 -1.42
CA ALA A 12 -1.90 9.18 -1.81
C ALA A 12 -1.32 10.04 -0.66
N ARG A 13 -1.48 9.60 0.60
CA ARG A 13 -1.04 10.35 1.78
C ARG A 13 0.36 9.99 2.24
N THR A 14 0.70 8.71 2.15
CA THR A 14 1.94 8.16 2.73
C THR A 14 2.78 7.42 1.71
N LEU A 15 2.30 7.26 0.47
CA LEU A 15 2.91 6.42 -0.57
C LEU A 15 3.03 4.95 -0.19
N LEU A 16 2.33 4.48 0.85
CA LEU A 16 2.35 3.07 1.24
C LEU A 16 1.92 2.19 0.05
N PRO A 17 2.79 1.30 -0.45
CA PRO A 17 2.44 0.38 -1.51
C PRO A 17 1.66 -0.82 -0.95
N VAL A 18 0.67 -1.29 -1.72
CA VAL A 18 -0.09 -2.50 -1.44
C VAL A 18 -0.13 -3.34 -2.71
N LEU A 19 0.34 -4.58 -2.61
CA LEU A 19 0.39 -5.54 -3.72
C LEU A 19 -0.68 -6.60 -3.55
N ILE A 20 -1.51 -6.80 -4.58
CA ILE A 20 -2.49 -7.89 -4.63
C ILE A 20 -2.49 -8.57 -6.00
N PRO A 21 -2.89 -9.85 -6.08
CA PRO A 21 -3.09 -10.49 -7.38
C PRO A 21 -4.17 -9.75 -8.19
N ALA A 22 -3.89 -9.51 -9.47
CA ALA A 22 -4.87 -9.05 -10.44
C ALA A 22 -5.82 -10.20 -10.79
N ARG A 23 -6.83 -10.37 -9.94
CA ARG A 23 -7.93 -11.32 -10.10
C ARG A 23 -9.25 -10.55 -10.13
N ASP A 24 -10.34 -11.25 -10.44
CA ASP A 24 -11.74 -10.82 -10.43
C ASP A 24 -11.97 -9.39 -9.87
N PRO A 25 -12.29 -8.41 -10.74
CA PRO A 25 -12.51 -7.03 -10.34
C PRO A 25 -13.57 -6.84 -9.25
N ALA A 26 -14.60 -7.69 -9.20
CA ALA A 26 -15.68 -7.57 -8.23
C ALA A 26 -15.19 -7.77 -6.79
N SER A 27 -14.13 -8.56 -6.59
CA SER A 27 -13.50 -8.79 -5.29
C SER A 27 -12.30 -7.88 -5.01
N LEU A 28 -12.06 -6.86 -5.84
CA LEU A 28 -10.86 -6.03 -5.73
C LEU A 28 -10.78 -5.24 -4.43
N ALA A 29 -11.85 -4.52 -4.08
CA ALA A 29 -11.92 -3.71 -2.87
C ALA A 29 -11.72 -4.53 -1.57
N PRO A 30 -12.45 -5.64 -1.32
CA PRO A 30 -12.24 -6.42 -0.11
C PRO A 30 -10.84 -7.05 -0.03
N ARG A 31 -10.27 -7.50 -1.16
CA ARG A 31 -8.89 -8.02 -1.19
C ARG A 31 -7.86 -6.93 -0.91
N LEU A 32 -8.09 -5.71 -1.40
CA LEU A 32 -7.24 -4.57 -1.11
C LEU A 32 -7.32 -4.19 0.38
N ALA A 33 -8.51 -4.19 0.97
CA ALA A 33 -8.71 -3.93 2.40
C ALA A 33 -8.00 -4.98 3.26
N GLU A 34 -8.12 -6.26 2.90
CA GLU A 34 -7.42 -7.34 3.58
C GLU A 34 -5.89 -7.17 3.51
N ALA A 35 -5.35 -6.95 2.30
CA ALA A 35 -3.91 -6.77 2.09
C ALA A 35 -3.37 -5.52 2.81
N LEU A 36 -4.11 -4.40 2.79
CA LEU A 36 -3.73 -3.22 3.58
C LEU A 36 -3.72 -3.55 5.08
N GLY A 37 -4.71 -4.28 5.57
CA GLY A 37 -4.77 -4.65 6.99
C GLY A 37 -3.57 -5.50 7.42
N GLN A 38 -3.12 -6.42 6.58
CA GLN A 38 -1.92 -7.21 6.83
C GLN A 38 -0.66 -6.33 6.91
N LEU A 39 -0.52 -5.36 6.00
CA LEU A 39 0.60 -4.42 6.01
C LEU A 39 0.57 -3.52 7.26
N LEU A 40 -0.57 -2.91 7.57
CA LEU A 40 -0.71 -2.06 8.75
C LEU A 40 -0.45 -2.85 10.05
N ALA A 41 -0.86 -4.12 10.12
CA ALA A 41 -0.53 -4.99 11.25
C ALA A 41 0.98 -5.24 11.36
N ALA A 42 1.65 -5.51 10.23
CA ALA A 42 3.11 -5.68 10.19
C ALA A 42 3.86 -4.40 10.62
N LEU A 43 3.30 -3.22 10.33
CA LEU A 43 3.80 -1.92 10.78
C LEU A 43 3.45 -1.59 12.25
N GLY A 44 2.82 -2.51 12.98
CA GLY A 44 2.47 -2.32 14.39
C GLY A 44 1.27 -1.40 14.64
N ILE A 45 0.43 -1.15 13.63
CA ILE A 45 -0.79 -0.35 13.78
C ILE A 45 -1.83 -1.14 14.59
N ARG A 46 -2.55 -0.44 15.48
CA ARG A 46 -3.52 -1.07 16.37
C ARG A 46 -4.69 -1.65 15.58
N ALA A 47 -5.17 -2.83 15.98
CA ALA A 47 -6.27 -3.54 15.33
C ALA A 47 -7.56 -2.69 15.17
N GLN A 48 -7.86 -1.79 16.10
CA GLN A 48 -9.00 -0.88 15.99
C GLN A 48 -8.86 0.10 14.81
N GLN A 49 -7.66 0.67 14.61
CA GLN A 49 -7.38 1.59 13.51
C GLN A 49 -7.38 0.84 12.17
N ILE A 50 -6.84 -0.39 12.14
CA ILE A 50 -6.88 -1.24 10.96
C ILE A 50 -8.33 -1.52 10.53
N ARG A 51 -9.20 -1.92 11.46
CA ARG A 51 -10.61 -2.18 11.15
C ARG A 51 -11.33 -0.95 10.61
N GLU A 52 -10.98 0.25 11.07
CA GLU A 52 -11.54 1.48 10.54
C GLU A 52 -11.11 1.70 9.09
N GLU A 53 -9.81 1.62 8.80
CA GLU A 53 -9.30 1.76 7.43
C GLU A 53 -9.89 0.71 6.47
N GLN A 54 -10.01 -0.54 6.92
CA GLN A 54 -10.61 -1.61 6.12
C GLN A 54 -12.06 -1.29 5.73
N ARG A 55 -12.88 -0.78 6.67
CA ARG A 55 -14.26 -0.37 6.39
C ARG A 55 -14.34 0.79 5.40
N GLN A 56 -13.40 1.73 5.43
CA GLN A 56 -13.36 2.87 4.52
C GLN A 56 -12.99 2.42 3.09
N ILE A 57 -12.12 1.42 2.94
CA ILE A 57 -11.66 0.89 1.65
C ILE A 57 -12.73 0.07 0.91
N GLU A 58 -13.67 -0.55 1.63
CA GLU A 58 -14.78 -1.31 1.00
C GLU A 58 -15.69 -0.43 0.13
N GLN A 59 -15.58 0.91 0.23
CA GLN A 59 -16.41 1.89 -0.49
C GLN A 59 -15.66 2.62 -1.62
N ILE A 60 -14.51 2.11 -2.10
CA ILE A 60 -13.65 2.82 -3.07
C ILE A 60 -14.27 2.94 -4.47
N VAL A 61 -14.11 4.14 -5.05
CA VAL A 61 -14.28 4.42 -6.48
C VAL A 61 -12.90 4.48 -7.15
N PHE A 62 -12.70 3.72 -8.23
CA PHE A 62 -11.48 3.78 -9.04
C PHE A 62 -11.57 4.92 -10.07
N ALA A 63 -10.67 5.89 -9.98
CA ALA A 63 -10.58 7.01 -10.93
C ALA A 63 -9.13 7.19 -11.43
N ARG A 64 -8.96 7.83 -12.59
CA ARG A 64 -7.62 8.20 -13.07
C ARG A 64 -7.01 9.23 -12.13
N THR A 65 -5.78 9.00 -11.69
CA THR A 65 -5.03 9.99 -10.93
C THR A 65 -4.47 11.07 -11.85
N ILE A 66 -4.62 12.33 -11.47
CA ILE A 66 -3.96 13.48 -12.13
C ILE A 66 -2.64 13.86 -11.45
N ASN A 67 -2.31 13.22 -10.32
CA ASN A 67 -1.11 13.53 -9.56
C ASN A 67 0.10 12.81 -10.16
N ARG A 68 0.83 13.55 -11.01
CA ARG A 68 2.07 13.12 -11.67
C ARG A 68 3.18 12.68 -10.71
N SER A 69 3.20 13.23 -9.49
CA SER A 69 4.19 12.83 -8.48
C SER A 69 3.91 11.42 -7.96
N ILE A 70 2.63 11.11 -7.69
CA ILE A 70 2.22 9.76 -7.26
C ILE A 70 2.44 8.76 -8.40
N LEU A 71 2.11 9.14 -9.65
CA LEU A 71 2.39 8.30 -10.81
C LEU A 71 3.89 8.02 -10.98
N GLY A 72 4.75 9.01 -10.72
CA GLY A 72 6.20 8.82 -10.69
C GLY A 72 6.62 7.74 -9.69
N THR A 73 6.17 7.86 -8.44
CA THR A 73 6.44 6.85 -7.40
C THR A 73 5.89 5.47 -7.75
N MET A 74 4.68 5.38 -8.33
CA MET A 74 4.13 4.10 -8.77
C MET A 74 5.02 3.43 -9.82
N ASN A 75 5.56 4.20 -10.76
CA ASN A 75 6.50 3.68 -11.75
C ASN A 75 7.84 3.28 -11.13
N ASP A 76 8.33 4.02 -10.13
CA ASP A 76 9.57 3.69 -9.45
C ASP A 76 9.44 2.38 -8.66
N PHE A 77 8.32 2.20 -7.93
CA PHE A 77 8.00 0.95 -7.25
C PHE A 77 7.82 -0.23 -8.20
N ASP A 78 7.18 -0.04 -9.36
CA ASP A 78 7.07 -1.09 -10.38
C ASP A 78 8.44 -1.57 -10.87
N ARG A 79 9.40 -0.65 -11.05
CA ARG A 79 10.79 -0.99 -11.43
C ARG A 79 11.59 -1.64 -10.30
N MET A 80 11.31 -1.28 -9.04
CA MET A 80 11.96 -1.83 -7.87
C MET A 80 11.41 -3.21 -7.46
N LEU A 81 10.20 -3.54 -7.91
CA LEU A 81 9.53 -4.78 -7.52
C LEU A 81 10.23 -6.00 -8.13
N ASP A 82 11.04 -6.68 -7.33
CA ASP A 82 11.71 -7.94 -7.68
C ASP A 82 11.53 -8.98 -6.57
N PRO A 83 10.32 -9.59 -6.47
CA PRO A 83 10.02 -10.46 -5.35
C PRO A 83 10.81 -11.78 -5.41
N ALA A 84 11.46 -12.13 -4.31
CA ALA A 84 12.22 -13.37 -4.20
C ALA A 84 11.30 -14.61 -4.31
N PRO A 85 11.81 -15.78 -4.77
CA PRO A 85 11.03 -17.00 -4.84
C PRO A 85 10.40 -17.38 -3.49
N GLY A 86 9.07 -17.50 -3.45
CA GLY A 86 8.33 -17.84 -2.23
C GLY A 86 8.03 -16.65 -1.31
N GLN A 87 8.51 -15.44 -1.63
CA GLN A 87 8.20 -14.24 -0.88
C GLN A 87 6.71 -13.91 -0.97
N THR A 88 6.14 -13.44 0.14
CA THR A 88 4.75 -12.97 0.17
C THR A 88 4.65 -11.57 -0.45
N LEU A 89 3.51 -11.24 -1.05
CA LEU A 89 3.27 -9.91 -1.59
C LEU A 89 3.30 -8.81 -0.50
N ALA A 90 2.89 -9.15 0.73
CA ALA A 90 2.99 -8.25 1.86
C ALA A 90 4.46 -7.94 2.21
N SER A 91 5.33 -8.95 2.23
CA SER A 91 6.76 -8.73 2.46
C SER A 91 7.41 -7.90 1.36
N ALA A 92 7.12 -8.18 0.09
CA ALA A 92 7.63 -7.38 -1.02
C ALA A 92 7.13 -5.93 -0.98
N ALA A 93 5.87 -5.69 -0.56
CA ALA A 93 5.35 -4.34 -0.38
C ALA A 93 6.01 -3.61 0.79
N LEU A 94 6.34 -4.31 1.90
CA LEU A 94 7.10 -3.71 3.00
C LEU A 94 8.50 -3.28 2.56
N GLU A 95 9.21 -4.09 1.78
CA GLU A 95 10.52 -3.73 1.23
C GLU A 95 10.45 -2.46 0.36
N LEU A 96 9.42 -2.34 -0.48
CA LEU A 96 9.17 -1.09 -1.21
C LEU A 96 8.89 0.10 -0.28
N ALA A 97 8.20 -0.14 0.85
CA ALA A 97 7.82 0.89 1.81
C ALA A 97 9.00 1.43 2.64
N GLU A 98 10.16 0.77 2.62
CA GLU A 98 11.39 1.25 3.27
C GLU A 98 12.10 2.32 2.44
N ALA A 99 11.83 2.39 1.14
CA ALA A 99 12.57 3.27 0.24
C ALA A 99 12.27 4.76 0.51
N PRO A 100 13.30 5.63 0.59
CA PRO A 100 13.10 7.05 0.77
C PRO A 100 12.44 7.65 -0.48
N CYS A 101 11.33 8.36 -0.27
CA CYS A 101 10.51 8.86 -1.36
C CYS A 101 10.51 10.40 -1.40
N GLY A 102 10.97 10.98 -2.51
CA GLY A 102 11.01 12.43 -2.72
C GLY A 102 9.68 13.17 -2.43
N PRO A 103 8.51 12.68 -2.88
CA PRO A 103 7.24 13.40 -2.69
C PRO A 103 6.76 13.51 -1.24
N ILE A 104 7.30 12.70 -0.34
CA ILE A 104 7.04 12.76 1.11
C ILE A 104 8.27 13.29 1.87
N GLY A 105 9.09 14.09 1.22
CA GLY A 105 10.23 14.77 1.85
C GLY A 105 11.38 13.84 2.19
N MET A 106 11.66 12.84 1.35
CA MET A 106 12.67 11.79 1.57
C MET A 106 12.39 10.89 2.79
N GLU A 107 11.19 10.95 3.36
CA GLU A 107 10.73 9.95 4.32
C GLU A 107 10.42 8.62 3.61
N SER A 108 10.44 7.51 4.35
CA SER A 108 9.96 6.24 3.82
C SER A 108 8.44 6.12 3.95
N PRO A 109 7.74 5.47 3.01
CA PRO A 109 6.30 5.22 3.11
C PRO A 109 5.88 4.53 4.42
N GLU A 110 6.70 3.59 4.91
CA GLU A 110 6.53 2.95 6.20
C GLU A 110 6.49 3.98 7.33
N ARG A 111 7.54 4.80 7.45
CA ARG A 111 7.68 5.76 8.55
C ARG A 111 6.61 6.84 8.48
N ALA A 112 6.28 7.29 7.28
CA ALA A 112 5.17 8.23 7.05
C ALA A 112 3.82 7.63 7.50
N THR A 113 3.60 6.35 7.22
CA THR A 113 2.39 5.62 7.65
C THR A 113 2.31 5.52 9.17
N VAL A 114 3.36 5.04 9.83
CA VAL A 114 3.40 4.94 11.29
C VAL A 114 3.17 6.30 11.95
N LYS A 115 3.81 7.36 11.45
CA LYS A 115 3.63 8.74 11.94
C LYS A 115 2.18 9.22 11.79
N LEU A 116 1.55 8.96 10.64
CA LEU A 116 0.16 9.33 10.40
C LEU A 116 -0.78 8.63 11.39
N PHE A 117 -0.64 7.32 11.59
CA PHE A 117 -1.49 6.59 12.55
C PHE A 117 -1.22 6.95 14.01
N ALA A 118 0.00 7.42 14.33
CA ALA A 118 0.32 7.95 15.65
C ALA A 118 -0.35 9.31 15.91
N SER A 119 -0.46 10.18 14.89
CA SER A 119 -1.11 11.50 15.05
C SER A 119 -2.63 11.39 15.19
N LEU A 120 -3.25 10.38 14.55
CA LEU A 120 -4.69 10.07 14.69
C LEU A 120 -5.09 9.64 16.11
N LYS A 121 -4.14 9.39 17.03
CA LYS A 121 -4.42 9.08 18.45
C LYS A 121 -4.85 10.31 19.28
N ARG A 122 -4.78 11.53 18.73
CA ARG A 122 -4.96 12.79 19.47
C ARG A 122 -6.33 13.47 19.29
N THR A 123 -7.31 12.79 18.68
CA THR A 123 -8.70 13.28 18.57
C THR A 123 -9.63 12.30 19.25
#